data_AF-A0AAP2RFN2-F1
#
_entry.id   AF-A0AAP2RFN2-F1
#
_cell.length_a   1.000
_cell.length_b   1.000
_cell.length_c   1.000
_cell.angle_alpha   90.00
_cell.angle_beta   90.00
_cell.angle_gamma   90.00
#
_symmetry.space_group_name_H-M   'P 1'
#
loop_
_entity.id
_entity.type
_entity.pdbx_description
1 polymer ?
#
loop_
_entity_poly.entity_id
_entity_poly.type
_entity_poly.pdbx_seq_one_letter_code
_entity_poly.pdbx_strand_id
1 'polypeptide(L)'
;MDRRAPGSVKYLSWLLIGMLSVFFAEVMSGSYLFPYFTVWGILVVMPLYTLHTLVFAHVVFNYGKPRLYTLFLAGVIFGLYEAYITKVLWNPPWGASLFAGGVAIIELAVIAMWWHPFMAFIAPLFVSENVLSKSKDIFKGLPAMVQRLCDTKKKVYILLALFVIFFGLVQSANSPSPIHSLASVILGGGAIMALLWIYRSKTSGLEYSLKELLPDKKEFVVLLAALLLFYAMTGIVLRPEALPGIGPQLLILLIYAVMFALLYLSLKKSKKIEPVKTVGLPVGFSWKLLAVLTVSFALVSAIGNVLHIGLISILLAWLLWGITGIIMMILSARDAIGRVS
;
A
#
# COMPACT_ATOMS: atom_id res chain seq x y z
N MET A 1 -7.72 -30.33 -1.17
CA MET A 1 -8.86 -29.70 -0.47
C MET A 1 -8.36 -28.37 0.06
N ASP A 2 -8.83 -27.24 -0.49
CA ASP A 2 -8.53 -25.91 0.06
C ASP A 2 -9.16 -25.82 1.45
N ARG A 3 -8.34 -25.75 2.49
CA ARG A 3 -8.83 -25.56 3.86
C ARG A 3 -9.16 -24.09 4.02
N ARG A 4 -10.45 -23.78 4.22
CA ARG A 4 -10.82 -22.42 4.64
C ARG A 4 -10.22 -22.14 6.01
N ALA A 5 -9.52 -21.02 6.15
CA ALA A 5 -9.05 -20.56 7.44
C ALA A 5 -10.26 -20.33 8.38
N PRO A 6 -10.15 -20.66 9.68
CA PRO A 6 -11.16 -20.29 10.66
C PRO A 6 -11.42 -18.78 10.63
N GLY A 7 -12.68 -18.37 10.82
CA GLY A 7 -13.06 -16.95 10.75
C GLY A 7 -12.22 -16.04 11.65
N SER A 8 -11.87 -16.50 12.86
CA SER A 8 -11.03 -15.75 13.79
C SER A 8 -9.60 -15.50 13.27
N VAL A 9 -9.00 -16.47 12.58
CA VAL A 9 -7.69 -16.33 11.92
C VAL A 9 -7.79 -15.38 10.73
N LYS A 10 -8.89 -15.48 9.99
CA LYS A 10 -9.17 -14.67 8.81
C LYS A 10 -9.36 -13.19 9.16
N TYR A 11 -10.20 -12.87 10.14
CA TYR A 11 -10.41 -11.48 10.55
C TYR A 11 -9.16 -10.86 11.18
N LEU A 12 -8.36 -11.66 11.90
CA LEU A 12 -7.08 -11.20 12.43
C LEU A 12 -6.08 -10.90 11.32
N SER A 13 -6.04 -11.71 10.25
CA SER A 13 -5.18 -11.42 9.09
C SER A 13 -5.65 -10.17 8.35
N TRP A 14 -6.96 -9.94 8.24
CA TRP A 14 -7.52 -8.72 7.65
C TRP A 14 -7.12 -7.46 8.42
N LEU A 15 -7.21 -7.52 9.75
CA LEU A 15 -6.76 -6.42 10.61
C LEU A 15 -5.26 -6.17 10.43
N LEU A 16 -4.42 -7.22 10.40
CA LEU A 16 -2.99 -7.09 10.18
C LEU A 16 -2.66 -6.51 8.79
N ILE A 17 -3.33 -6.95 7.73
CA ILE A 17 -3.17 -6.41 6.38
C ILE A 17 -3.55 -4.91 6.36
N GLY A 18 -4.66 -4.54 6.99
CA GLY A 18 -5.12 -3.16 7.13
C GLY A 18 -4.14 -2.28 7.91
N MET A 19 -3.65 -2.76 9.06
CA MET A 19 -2.64 -2.04 9.84
C MET A 19 -1.32 -1.91 9.09
N LEU A 20 -0.86 -2.95 8.38
CA LEU A 20 0.32 -2.81 7.53
C LEU A 20 0.09 -1.74 6.47
N SER A 21 -1.07 -1.73 5.82
CA SER A 21 -1.43 -0.73 4.81
C SER A 21 -1.38 0.70 5.35
N VAL A 22 -1.98 0.93 6.52
CA VAL A 22 -1.91 2.23 7.22
C VAL A 22 -0.48 2.56 7.65
N PHE A 23 0.28 1.60 8.20
CA PHE A 23 1.65 1.85 8.64
C PHE A 23 2.54 2.33 7.50
N PHE A 24 2.53 1.62 6.38
CA PHE A 24 3.32 1.98 5.21
C PHE A 24 2.85 3.28 4.57
N ALA A 25 1.55 3.56 4.54
CA ALA A 25 1.02 4.75 3.88
C ALA A 25 1.06 6.04 4.74
N GLU A 26 0.89 5.92 6.06
CA GLU A 26 0.67 7.06 6.96
C GLU A 26 1.79 7.26 7.97
N VAL A 27 2.19 6.17 8.64
CA VAL A 27 3.23 6.25 9.68
C VAL A 27 4.59 6.48 9.03
N MET A 28 4.88 5.79 7.93
CA MET A 28 6.16 5.89 7.23
C MET A 28 6.33 7.18 6.41
N SER A 29 5.26 7.79 5.89
CA SER A 29 5.30 9.15 5.32
C SER A 29 5.41 10.20 6.41
N GLY A 30 4.87 9.93 7.61
CA GLY A 30 4.63 10.93 8.63
C GLY A 30 3.36 11.76 8.39
N SER A 31 2.47 11.35 7.48
CA SER A 31 1.20 12.06 7.25
C SER A 31 0.18 11.85 8.36
N TYR A 32 0.21 10.68 9.02
CA TYR A 32 -0.57 10.45 10.23
C TYR A 32 0.17 9.49 11.18
N LEU A 33 0.75 10.05 12.24
CA LEU A 33 1.74 9.38 13.09
C LEU A 33 1.15 8.32 14.05
N PHE A 34 -0.07 8.49 14.53
CA PHE A 34 -0.66 7.63 15.57
C PHE A 34 -2.02 7.02 15.17
N PRO A 35 -2.13 6.35 14.01
CA PRO A 35 -3.41 5.89 13.48
C PRO A 35 -4.13 4.86 14.35
N TYR A 36 -3.41 4.12 15.19
CA TYR A 36 -4.00 3.07 16.03
C TYR A 36 -4.44 3.55 17.40
N PHE A 37 -4.16 4.82 17.73
CA PHE A 37 -4.34 5.38 19.07
C PHE A 37 -5.23 6.62 19.08
N THR A 38 -5.85 6.96 17.94
CA THR A 38 -6.78 8.08 17.82
C THR A 38 -8.13 7.58 17.31
N VAL A 39 -9.20 8.28 17.71
CA VAL A 39 -10.56 7.97 17.26
C VAL A 39 -10.67 8.06 15.73
N TRP A 40 -10.10 9.12 15.14
CA TRP A 40 -10.08 9.30 13.68
C TRP A 40 -9.28 8.21 12.97
N GLY A 41 -8.13 7.83 13.53
CA GLY A 41 -7.31 6.77 13.00
C GLY A 41 -8.04 5.43 12.96
N ILE A 42 -8.77 5.09 14.04
CA ILE A 42 -9.50 3.83 14.16
C ILE A 42 -10.79 3.81 13.33
N LEU A 43 -11.53 4.93 13.26
CA LEU A 43 -12.84 4.97 12.62
C LEU A 43 -12.83 5.40 11.15
N VAL A 44 -11.77 6.08 10.71
CA VAL A 44 -11.69 6.61 9.33
C VAL A 44 -10.48 6.06 8.58
N VAL A 45 -9.27 6.28 9.10
CA VAL A 45 -8.03 5.89 8.40
C VAL A 45 -7.96 4.36 8.28
N MET A 46 -8.10 3.64 9.38
CA MET A 46 -8.04 2.17 9.39
C MET A 46 -9.08 1.53 8.46
N PRO A 47 -10.38 1.85 8.53
CA PRO A 47 -11.37 1.31 7.60
C PRO A 47 -11.08 1.68 6.15
N LEU A 48 -10.68 2.92 5.86
CA LEU A 48 -10.31 3.36 4.53
C LEU A 48 -9.27 2.43 3.89
N TYR A 49 -8.12 2.27 4.54
CA TYR A 49 -7.02 1.47 4.01
C TYR A 49 -7.35 -0.04 4.00
N THR A 50 -8.02 -0.54 5.03
CA THR A 50 -8.39 -1.95 5.15
C THR A 50 -9.38 -2.37 4.07
N LEU A 51 -10.47 -1.61 3.88
CA LEU A 51 -11.51 -1.92 2.89
C LEU A 51 -10.94 -1.91 1.47
N HIS A 52 -10.19 -0.86 1.11
CA HIS A 52 -9.54 -0.79 -0.20
C HIS A 52 -8.60 -1.98 -0.44
N THR A 53 -7.71 -2.25 0.52
CA THR A 53 -6.71 -3.31 0.38
C THR A 53 -7.37 -4.68 0.23
N LEU A 54 -8.38 -5.00 1.05
CA LEU A 54 -9.05 -6.31 0.99
C LEU A 54 -9.90 -6.47 -0.29
N VAL A 55 -10.63 -5.43 -0.70
CA VAL A 55 -11.45 -5.46 -1.93
C VAL A 55 -10.56 -5.66 -3.15
N PHE A 56 -9.50 -4.86 -3.31
CA PHE A 56 -8.64 -4.95 -4.47
C PHE A 56 -7.73 -6.19 -4.43
N ALA A 57 -7.27 -6.63 -3.26
CA ALA A 57 -6.56 -7.91 -3.15
C ALA A 57 -7.48 -9.08 -3.53
N HIS A 58 -8.75 -9.09 -3.09
CA HIS A 58 -9.71 -10.09 -3.52
C HIS A 58 -9.85 -10.09 -5.05
N VAL A 59 -9.99 -8.91 -5.67
CA VAL A 59 -10.11 -8.79 -7.14
C VAL A 59 -8.90 -9.39 -7.84
N VAL A 60 -7.69 -9.02 -7.43
CA VAL A 60 -6.45 -9.49 -8.08
C VAL A 60 -6.25 -11.00 -7.91
N PHE A 61 -6.44 -11.54 -6.70
CA PHE A 61 -6.16 -12.95 -6.41
C PHE A 61 -7.25 -13.92 -6.91
N ASN A 62 -8.49 -13.44 -7.13
CA ASN A 62 -9.58 -14.29 -7.62
C ASN A 62 -9.85 -14.15 -9.12
N TYR A 63 -9.59 -12.98 -9.70
CA TYR A 63 -9.85 -12.71 -11.12
C TYR A 63 -8.57 -12.61 -11.96
N GLY A 64 -7.39 -12.85 -11.39
CA GLY A 64 -6.11 -12.86 -12.12
C GLY A 64 -5.00 -13.55 -11.33
N LYS A 65 -3.76 -13.11 -11.56
CA LYS A 65 -2.57 -13.47 -10.77
C LYS A 65 -1.94 -12.17 -10.23
N PRO A 66 -1.37 -12.16 -9.01
CA PRO A 66 -0.80 -10.97 -8.38
C PRO A 66 0.56 -10.57 -8.99
N ARG A 67 0.56 -10.16 -10.27
CA ARG A 67 1.72 -9.59 -10.95
C ARG A 67 1.93 -8.15 -10.52
N LEU A 68 3.17 -7.66 -10.62
CA LEU A 68 3.50 -6.27 -10.28
C LEU A 68 2.57 -5.26 -10.97
N TYR A 69 2.34 -5.39 -12.28
CA TYR A 69 1.50 -4.47 -13.03
C TYR A 69 0.02 -4.55 -12.66
N THR A 70 -0.48 -5.76 -12.36
CA THR A 70 -1.87 -5.97 -11.93
C THR A 70 -2.11 -5.38 -10.54
N LEU A 71 -1.17 -5.60 -9.61
CA LEU A 71 -1.22 -5.01 -8.28
C LEU A 71 -1.05 -3.48 -8.34
N PHE A 72 -0.16 -2.98 -9.19
CA PHE A 72 0.05 -1.55 -9.38
C PHE A 72 -1.24 -0.87 -9.87
N LEU A 73 -1.88 -1.36 -10.93
CA LEU A 73 -3.13 -0.79 -11.44
C LEU A 73 -4.25 -0.80 -10.38
N ALA A 74 -4.39 -1.90 -9.64
CA ALA A 74 -5.33 -1.97 -8.52
C ALA A 74 -4.99 -0.96 -7.41
N GLY A 75 -3.70 -0.79 -7.13
CA GLY A 75 -3.18 0.21 -6.21
C GLY A 75 -3.39 1.66 -6.67
N VAL A 76 -3.39 1.94 -7.97
CA VAL A 76 -3.71 3.27 -8.51
C VAL A 76 -5.19 3.57 -8.30
N ILE A 77 -6.07 2.61 -8.61
CA ILE A 77 -7.51 2.76 -8.35
C ILE A 77 -7.76 2.99 -6.87
N PHE A 78 -7.03 2.29 -6.00
CA PHE A 78 -6.99 2.60 -4.58
C PHE A 78 -6.58 4.07 -4.39
N GLY A 79 -5.38 4.49 -4.79
CA GLY A 79 -4.88 5.85 -4.59
C GLY A 79 -5.77 6.99 -5.11
N LEU A 80 -6.62 6.74 -6.11
CA LEU A 80 -7.59 7.72 -6.60
C LEU A 80 -8.68 8.08 -5.57
N TYR A 81 -8.78 7.37 -4.44
CA TYR A 81 -9.61 7.77 -3.30
C TYR A 81 -9.32 9.21 -2.87
N GLU A 82 -8.09 9.68 -3.10
CA GLU A 82 -7.63 11.04 -2.79
C GLU A 82 -8.44 12.13 -3.48
N ALA A 83 -9.15 11.82 -4.56
CA ALA A 83 -10.12 12.75 -5.14
C ALA A 83 -11.40 12.82 -4.28
N TYR A 84 -12.09 11.70 -4.08
CA TYR A 84 -13.44 11.73 -3.52
C TYR A 84 -13.49 11.73 -1.98
N ILE A 85 -12.47 11.24 -1.29
CA ILE A 85 -12.49 11.13 0.18
C ILE A 85 -11.79 12.33 0.81
N THR A 86 -10.50 12.55 0.51
CA THR A 86 -9.67 13.61 1.12
C THR A 86 -9.67 14.92 0.32
N LYS A 87 -10.03 14.85 -0.97
CA LYS A 87 -10.05 15.95 -1.94
C LYS A 87 -8.66 16.54 -2.22
N VAL A 88 -7.59 15.79 -1.95
CA VAL A 88 -6.21 16.23 -2.21
C VAL A 88 -5.98 16.47 -3.71
N LEU A 89 -6.59 15.69 -4.61
CA LEU A 89 -6.39 15.88 -6.06
C LEU A 89 -7.08 17.13 -6.63
N TRP A 90 -7.93 17.81 -5.86
CA TRP A 90 -8.63 19.02 -6.27
C TRP A 90 -8.25 20.24 -5.42
N ASN A 91 -7.95 20.03 -4.14
CA ASN A 91 -7.58 21.06 -3.19
C ASN A 91 -6.51 20.52 -2.21
N PRO A 92 -5.25 20.38 -2.67
CA PRO A 92 -4.14 19.95 -1.83
C PRO A 92 -3.96 20.89 -0.63
N PRO A 93 -3.81 20.39 0.60
CA PRO A 93 -3.70 21.23 1.78
C PRO A 93 -2.30 21.84 2.00
N TRP A 94 -1.30 21.47 1.18
CA TRP A 94 0.12 21.80 1.41
C TRP A 94 0.63 22.98 0.60
N GLY A 95 -0.26 23.78 0.01
CA GLY A 95 0.07 25.02 -0.70
C GLY A 95 -0.14 24.95 -2.21
N ALA A 96 0.68 25.70 -2.95
CA ALA A 96 0.53 25.82 -4.40
C ALA A 96 0.80 24.47 -5.09
N SER A 97 -0.08 24.11 -6.02
CA SER A 97 0.04 22.92 -6.86
C SER A 97 -0.12 23.28 -8.33
N LEU A 98 0.36 22.40 -9.20
CA LEU A 98 0.19 22.50 -10.63
C LEU A 98 -1.10 21.78 -11.05
N PHE A 99 -2.04 22.53 -11.62
CA PHE A 99 -3.32 22.00 -12.05
C PHE A 99 -3.41 21.83 -13.57
N ALA A 100 -3.99 20.73 -14.02
CA ALA A 100 -4.46 20.54 -15.39
C ALA A 100 -5.88 19.98 -15.37
N GLY A 101 -6.81 20.63 -16.07
CA GLY A 101 -8.23 20.24 -16.03
C GLY A 101 -8.85 20.29 -14.62
N GLY A 102 -8.29 21.12 -13.73
CA GLY A 102 -8.67 21.24 -12.31
C GLY A 102 -8.26 20.05 -11.44
N VAL A 103 -7.30 19.23 -11.90
CA VAL A 103 -6.67 18.16 -11.10
C VAL A 103 -5.21 18.50 -10.84
N ALA A 104 -4.78 18.33 -9.59
CA ALA A 104 -3.42 18.54 -9.11
C ALA A 104 -2.50 17.44 -9.64
N ILE A 105 -1.74 17.73 -10.71
CA ILE A 105 -1.07 16.68 -11.50
C ILE A 105 0.16 16.09 -10.83
N ILE A 106 0.84 16.86 -9.97
CA ILE A 106 2.00 16.37 -9.22
C ILE A 106 1.51 15.39 -8.13
N GLU A 107 0.46 15.73 -7.42
CA GLU A 107 -0.19 14.90 -6.41
C GLU A 107 -0.81 13.66 -7.05
N LEU A 108 -1.41 13.77 -8.23
CA LEU A 108 -1.86 12.60 -8.99
C LEU A 108 -0.69 11.65 -9.29
N ALA A 109 0.44 12.18 -9.79
CA ALA A 109 1.61 11.37 -10.14
C ALA A 109 2.31 10.76 -8.91
N VAL A 110 2.46 11.53 -7.83
CA VAL A 110 3.19 11.11 -6.63
C VAL A 110 2.30 10.29 -5.69
N ILE A 111 1.09 10.75 -5.39
CA ILE A 111 0.27 10.18 -4.34
C ILE A 111 -0.59 9.05 -4.88
N ALA A 112 -1.39 9.33 -5.90
CA ALA A 112 -2.32 8.34 -6.46
C ALA A 112 -1.61 7.32 -7.36
N MET A 113 -0.57 7.72 -8.10
CA MET A 113 0.13 6.84 -9.05
C MET A 113 1.41 6.20 -8.49
N TRP A 114 1.94 6.64 -7.34
CA TRP A 114 3.12 6.01 -6.75
C TRP A 114 2.92 5.62 -5.27
N TRP A 115 2.66 6.59 -4.40
CA TRP A 115 2.63 6.38 -2.96
C TRP A 115 1.62 5.33 -2.55
N HIS A 116 0.33 5.51 -2.88
CA HIS A 116 -0.70 4.53 -2.52
C HIS A 116 -0.53 3.17 -3.21
N PRO A 117 -0.23 3.09 -4.52
CA PRO A 117 0.03 1.80 -5.15
C PRO A 117 1.13 0.99 -4.48
N PHE A 118 2.27 1.63 -4.16
CA PHE A 118 3.42 0.93 -3.58
C PHE A 118 3.31 0.77 -2.07
N MET A 119 3.05 1.85 -1.35
CA MET A 119 3.09 1.90 0.11
C MET A 119 1.77 1.48 0.73
N ALA A 120 0.63 1.89 0.20
CA ALA A 120 -0.66 1.50 0.77
C ALA A 120 -1.15 0.12 0.31
N PHE A 121 -0.68 -0.40 -0.83
CA PHE A 121 -1.23 -1.63 -1.41
C PHE A 121 -0.21 -2.75 -1.62
N ILE A 122 0.83 -2.54 -2.44
CA ILE A 122 1.78 -3.61 -2.80
C ILE A 122 2.64 -4.02 -1.60
N ALA A 123 3.31 -3.09 -0.94
CA ALA A 123 4.17 -3.35 0.21
C ALA A 123 3.44 -4.10 1.35
N PRO A 124 2.26 -3.66 1.83
CA PRO A 124 1.56 -4.36 2.90
C PRO A 124 1.10 -5.75 2.48
N LEU A 125 0.64 -5.96 1.24
CA LEU A 125 0.31 -7.30 0.74
C LEU A 125 1.54 -8.20 0.63
N PHE A 126 2.66 -7.65 0.15
CA PHE A 126 3.93 -8.38 0.04
C PHE A 126 4.46 -8.78 1.41
N VAL A 127 4.45 -7.88 2.39
CA VAL A 127 4.84 -8.18 3.77
C VAL A 127 3.87 -9.18 4.38
N SER A 128 2.57 -9.00 4.21
CA SER A 128 1.53 -9.92 4.69
C SER A 128 1.71 -11.33 4.14
N GLU A 129 1.98 -11.49 2.85
CA GLU A 129 2.28 -12.80 2.26
C GLU A 129 3.50 -13.46 2.92
N ASN A 130 4.52 -12.67 3.27
CA ASN A 130 5.74 -13.20 3.85
C ASN A 130 5.64 -13.52 5.35
N VAL A 131 4.79 -12.83 6.10
CA VAL A 131 4.68 -13.00 7.55
C VAL A 131 3.46 -13.80 8.00
N LEU A 132 2.39 -13.84 7.19
CA LEU A 132 1.11 -14.50 7.54
C LEU A 132 0.87 -15.81 6.76
N SER A 133 1.56 -16.03 5.65
CA SER A 133 1.20 -17.05 4.65
C SER A 133 2.39 -17.90 4.23
N LYS A 134 2.10 -19.12 3.74
CA LYS A 134 3.07 -20.00 3.04
C LYS A 134 3.23 -19.70 1.55
N SER A 135 2.30 -18.95 0.95
CA SER A 135 2.33 -18.59 -0.47
C SER A 135 3.47 -17.62 -0.77
N LYS A 136 3.87 -17.56 -2.04
CA LYS A 136 4.89 -16.64 -2.59
C LYS A 136 4.43 -16.09 -3.95
N ASP A 137 3.13 -15.92 -4.10
CA ASP A 137 2.47 -15.62 -5.37
C ASP A 137 2.82 -14.20 -5.83
N ILE A 138 2.91 -13.24 -4.90
CA ILE A 138 3.31 -11.86 -5.22
C ILE A 138 4.77 -11.84 -5.69
N PHE A 139 5.67 -12.49 -4.96
CA PHE A 139 7.09 -12.54 -5.34
C PHE A 139 7.30 -13.20 -6.71
N LYS A 140 6.61 -14.31 -6.98
CA LYS A 140 6.61 -14.98 -8.30
C LYS A 140 6.03 -14.10 -9.41
N GLY A 141 5.13 -13.18 -9.07
CA GLY A 141 4.52 -12.22 -9.99
C GLY A 141 5.37 -10.99 -10.30
N LEU A 142 6.53 -10.81 -9.65
CA LEU A 142 7.44 -9.71 -9.92
C LEU A 142 8.22 -9.92 -11.23
N PRO A 143 8.60 -8.86 -11.96
CA PRO A 143 9.51 -8.97 -13.09
C PRO A 143 10.86 -9.58 -12.68
N ALA A 144 11.50 -10.35 -13.57
CA ALA A 144 12.78 -11.01 -13.28
C ALA A 144 13.89 -10.03 -12.87
N MET A 145 13.87 -8.78 -13.37
CA MET A 145 14.77 -7.72 -12.92
C MET A 145 14.62 -7.44 -11.42
N VAL A 146 13.39 -7.32 -10.92
CA VAL A 146 13.10 -7.05 -9.51
C VAL A 146 13.44 -8.28 -8.66
N GLN A 147 13.13 -9.49 -9.14
CA GLN A 147 13.50 -10.72 -8.43
C GLN A 147 15.03 -10.85 -8.24
N ARG A 148 15.82 -10.45 -9.24
CA ARG A 148 17.31 -10.43 -9.17
C ARG A 148 17.88 -9.44 -8.16
N LEU A 149 17.12 -8.42 -7.78
CA LEU A 149 17.50 -7.51 -6.68
C LEU A 149 17.35 -8.20 -5.32
N CYS A 150 16.57 -9.28 -5.24
CA CYS A 150 16.25 -10.01 -4.01
C CYS A 150 16.74 -11.46 -4.01
N ASP A 151 17.65 -11.85 -4.92
CA ASP A 151 18.10 -13.23 -5.12
C ASP A 151 19.00 -13.79 -4.01
N THR A 152 19.67 -12.92 -3.26
CA THR A 152 20.60 -13.28 -2.18
C THR A 152 20.24 -12.57 -0.88
N LYS A 153 20.51 -13.21 0.26
CA LYS A 153 20.28 -12.63 1.60
C LYS A 153 20.97 -11.27 1.75
N LYS A 154 22.20 -11.14 1.26
CA LYS A 154 22.97 -9.89 1.33
C LYS A 154 22.25 -8.74 0.62
N LYS A 155 21.79 -8.96 -0.62
CA LYS A 155 21.05 -7.92 -1.35
C LYS A 155 19.74 -7.55 -0.67
N VAL A 156 19.00 -8.54 -0.15
CA VAL A 156 17.76 -8.28 0.61
C VAL A 156 18.03 -7.41 1.85
N TYR A 157 19.07 -7.71 2.64
CA TYR A 157 19.41 -6.88 3.80
C TYR A 157 19.87 -5.46 3.42
N ILE A 158 20.63 -5.32 2.32
CA ILE A 158 21.00 -4.00 1.79
C ILE A 158 19.76 -3.21 1.40
N LEU A 159 18.82 -3.81 0.67
CA LEU A 159 17.57 -3.16 0.28
C LEU A 159 16.73 -2.75 1.49
N LEU A 160 16.63 -3.62 2.51
CA LEU A 160 15.92 -3.29 3.75
C LEU A 160 16.59 -2.13 4.51
N ALA A 161 17.93 -2.10 4.56
CA ALA A 161 18.67 -1.00 5.18
C ALA A 161 18.46 0.32 4.42
N LEU A 162 18.57 0.30 3.09
CA LEU A 162 18.30 1.47 2.25
C LEU A 162 16.86 1.95 2.40
N PHE A 163 15.90 1.04 2.46
CA PHE A 163 14.48 1.34 2.70
C PHE A 163 14.29 2.02 4.05
N VAL A 164 14.85 1.46 5.13
CA VAL A 164 14.76 2.04 6.47
C VAL A 164 15.39 3.45 6.53
N ILE A 165 16.57 3.62 5.93
CA ILE A 165 17.24 4.91 5.89
C ILE A 165 16.40 5.93 5.13
N PHE A 166 16.03 5.61 3.88
CA PHE A 166 15.33 6.54 3.01
C PHE A 166 13.98 6.97 3.58
N PHE A 167 13.13 6.02 3.97
CA PHE A 167 11.80 6.35 4.49
C PHE A 167 11.83 6.89 5.92
N GLY A 168 12.84 6.56 6.72
CA GLY A 168 13.06 7.22 8.01
C GLY A 168 13.31 8.72 7.83
N LEU A 169 14.13 9.10 6.84
CA LEU A 169 14.38 10.50 6.50
C LEU A 169 13.15 11.21 5.89
N VAL A 170 12.33 10.50 5.11
CA VAL A 170 11.05 11.04 4.63
C VAL A 170 10.12 11.33 5.81
N GLN A 171 9.93 10.37 6.72
CA GLN A 171 9.08 10.55 7.89
C GLN A 171 9.54 11.73 8.74
N SER A 172 10.86 11.91 8.87
CA SER A 172 11.44 12.99 9.67
C SER A 172 11.08 14.38 9.16
N ALA A 173 10.76 14.52 7.87
CA ALA A 173 10.34 15.78 7.25
C ALA A 173 8.92 16.22 7.69
N ASN A 174 8.05 15.25 7.97
CA ASN A 174 6.65 15.48 8.30
C ASN A 174 6.35 15.33 9.80
N SER A 175 7.35 14.93 10.59
CA SER A 175 7.20 14.77 12.03
C SER A 175 7.44 16.08 12.77
N PRO A 176 6.57 16.47 13.74
CA PRO A 176 6.72 17.71 14.49
C PRO A 176 7.99 17.76 15.36
N SER A 177 8.47 16.61 15.84
CA SER A 177 9.70 16.53 16.64
C SER A 177 10.28 15.11 16.71
N PRO A 178 11.53 14.92 17.16
CA PRO A 178 12.18 13.61 17.17
C PRO A 178 11.46 12.58 18.06
N ILE A 179 10.83 13.03 19.16
CA ILE A 179 10.08 12.16 20.05
C ILE A 179 8.79 11.66 19.39
N HIS A 180 8.13 12.47 18.55
CA HIS A 180 6.95 12.03 17.78
C HIS A 180 7.34 11.02 16.70
N SER A 181 8.48 11.23 16.02
CA SER A 181 9.05 10.27 15.08
C SER A 181 9.33 8.92 15.75
N LEU A 182 9.99 8.95 16.90
CA LEU A 182 10.34 7.73 17.64
C LEU A 182 9.08 7.02 18.16
N ALA A 183 8.20 7.74 18.85
CA ALA A 183 7.01 7.18 19.46
C ALA A 183 6.05 6.58 18.43
N SER A 184 5.83 7.26 17.30
CA SER A 184 4.92 6.77 16.25
C SER A 184 5.33 5.41 15.69
N VAL A 185 6.62 5.24 15.42
CA VAL A 185 7.17 4.01 14.85
C VAL A 185 7.20 2.89 15.88
N ILE A 186 7.65 3.19 17.11
CA ILE A 186 7.73 2.18 18.17
C ILE A 186 6.35 1.71 18.58
N LEU A 187 5.39 2.62 18.79
CA LEU A 187 4.02 2.25 19.18
C LEU A 187 3.28 1.59 18.01
N GLY A 188 3.40 2.13 16.79
CA GLY A 188 2.76 1.57 15.60
C GLY A 188 3.31 0.20 15.23
N GLY A 189 4.63 0.06 15.17
CA GLY A 189 5.32 -1.20 14.92
C GLY A 189 5.09 -2.21 16.06
N GLY A 190 5.10 -1.75 17.31
CA GLY A 190 4.78 -2.55 18.50
C GLY A 190 3.37 -3.15 18.43
N ALA A 191 2.36 -2.35 18.07
CA ALA A 191 0.99 -2.83 17.90
C ALA A 191 0.87 -3.92 16.81
N ILE A 192 1.53 -3.72 15.66
CA ILE A 192 1.58 -4.71 14.58
C ILE A 192 2.29 -5.99 15.04
N MET A 193 3.44 -5.86 15.71
CA MET A 193 4.19 -7.01 16.22
C MET A 193 3.38 -7.79 17.27
N ALA A 194 2.64 -7.12 18.14
CA ALA A 194 1.77 -7.75 19.13
C ALA A 194 0.64 -8.55 18.46
N LEU A 195 -0.06 -7.98 17.48
CA LEU A 195 -1.09 -8.71 16.74
C LEU A 195 -0.51 -9.84 15.89
N LEU A 196 0.67 -9.64 15.31
CA LEU A 196 1.37 -10.69 14.58
C LEU A 196 1.76 -11.84 15.50
N TRP A 197 2.11 -11.55 16.75
CA TRP A 197 2.41 -12.58 17.75
C TRP A 197 1.16 -13.38 18.08
N ILE A 198 0.01 -12.71 18.28
CA ILE A 198 -1.30 -13.37 18.48
C ILE A 198 -1.68 -14.22 17.25
N TYR A 199 -1.42 -13.73 16.04
CA TYR A 199 -1.70 -14.50 14.82
C TYR A 199 -0.85 -15.76 14.73
N ARG A 200 0.46 -15.63 14.98
CA ARG A 200 1.40 -16.75 14.87
C ARG A 200 1.24 -17.76 16.01
N SER A 201 0.81 -17.35 17.20
CA SER A 201 0.49 -18.29 18.29
C SER A 201 -0.74 -19.15 17.99
N LYS A 202 -1.68 -18.65 17.17
CA LYS A 202 -2.89 -19.40 16.76
C LYS A 202 -2.70 -20.31 15.55
N THR A 203 -1.73 -20.03 14.69
CA THR A 203 -1.62 -20.68 13.36
C THR A 203 -0.29 -21.39 13.11
N SER A 204 0.67 -21.25 14.02
CA SER A 204 2.09 -21.56 13.79
C SER A 204 2.70 -20.81 12.57
N GLY A 205 1.96 -19.86 11.99
CA GLY A 205 2.40 -18.87 11.02
C GLY A 205 2.54 -19.29 9.55
N LEU A 206 2.18 -20.53 9.15
CA LEU A 206 2.39 -21.02 7.76
C LEU A 206 1.31 -22.00 7.26
N GLU A 207 0.15 -22.13 7.91
CA GLU A 207 -0.85 -23.12 7.48
C GLU A 207 -1.56 -22.72 6.17
N TYR A 208 -1.88 -21.44 6.01
CA TYR A 208 -2.74 -20.92 4.95
C TYR A 208 -1.95 -20.14 3.88
N SER A 209 -2.46 -20.18 2.65
CA SER A 209 -2.05 -19.25 1.58
C SER A 209 -2.69 -17.88 1.77
N LEU A 210 -2.12 -16.82 1.17
CA LEU A 210 -2.69 -15.48 1.29
C LEU A 210 -4.09 -15.43 0.68
N LYS A 211 -4.32 -16.18 -0.41
CA LYS A 211 -5.64 -16.30 -1.04
C LYS A 211 -6.70 -16.91 -0.11
N GLU A 212 -6.35 -17.91 0.70
CA GLU A 212 -7.26 -18.51 1.70
C GLU A 212 -7.57 -17.55 2.86
N LEU A 213 -6.65 -16.62 3.16
CA LEU A 213 -6.83 -15.57 4.16
C LEU A 213 -7.67 -14.39 3.65
N LEU A 214 -7.69 -14.14 2.34
CA LEU A 214 -8.47 -13.06 1.73
C LEU A 214 -9.99 -13.34 1.73
N PRO A 215 -10.84 -12.29 1.58
CA PRO A 215 -12.29 -12.44 1.56
C PRO A 215 -12.76 -13.49 0.54
N ASP A 216 -13.80 -14.25 0.88
CA ASP A 216 -14.53 -15.05 -0.09
C ASP A 216 -15.53 -14.20 -0.89
N LYS A 217 -16.33 -14.83 -1.77
CA LYS A 217 -17.29 -14.08 -2.61
C LYS A 217 -18.36 -13.34 -1.81
N LYS A 218 -18.85 -13.91 -0.71
CA LYS A 218 -19.91 -13.29 0.10
C LYS A 218 -19.33 -12.14 0.91
N GLU A 219 -18.19 -12.38 1.55
CA GLU A 219 -17.47 -11.36 2.31
C GLU A 219 -17.01 -10.20 1.42
N PHE A 220 -16.57 -10.49 0.19
CA PHE A 220 -16.22 -9.47 -0.79
C PHE A 220 -17.37 -8.52 -1.10
N VAL A 221 -18.59 -9.03 -1.29
CA VAL A 221 -19.78 -8.19 -1.55
C VAL A 221 -20.06 -7.27 -0.37
N VAL A 222 -19.94 -7.78 0.86
CA VAL A 222 -20.12 -6.98 2.09
C VAL A 222 -19.05 -5.88 2.18
N LEU A 223 -17.78 -6.23 1.98
CA LEU A 223 -16.68 -5.27 2.03
C LEU A 223 -16.76 -4.22 0.91
N LEU A 224 -17.20 -4.62 -0.29
CA LEU A 224 -17.43 -3.70 -1.40
C LEU A 224 -18.58 -2.74 -1.10
N ALA A 225 -19.70 -3.24 -0.58
CA ALA A 225 -20.82 -2.39 -0.18
C ALA A 225 -20.39 -1.41 0.92
N ALA A 226 -19.63 -1.88 1.92
CA ALA A 226 -19.07 -1.03 2.97
C ALA A 226 -18.12 0.04 2.40
N LEU A 227 -17.27 -0.32 1.44
CA LEU A 227 -16.38 0.63 0.77
C LEU A 227 -17.15 1.70 0.00
N LEU A 228 -18.16 1.31 -0.78
CA LEU A 228 -19.00 2.26 -1.53
C LEU A 228 -19.77 3.21 -0.60
N LEU A 229 -20.33 2.67 0.50
CA LEU A 229 -20.98 3.49 1.52
C LEU A 229 -19.98 4.46 2.16
N PHE A 230 -18.76 4.01 2.43
CA PHE A 230 -17.70 4.85 2.97
C PHE A 230 -17.34 6.00 2.02
N TYR A 231 -17.22 5.73 0.71
CA TYR A 231 -17.05 6.77 -0.32
C TYR A 231 -18.21 7.77 -0.34
N ALA A 232 -19.45 7.30 -0.27
CA ALA A 232 -20.63 8.20 -0.27
C ALA A 232 -20.65 9.09 0.98
N MET A 233 -20.45 8.50 2.16
CA MET A 233 -20.46 9.22 3.43
C MET A 233 -19.32 10.24 3.51
N THR A 234 -18.08 9.80 3.30
CA THR A 234 -16.92 10.70 3.36
C THR A 234 -16.87 11.68 2.18
N GLY A 235 -17.37 11.28 1.02
CA GLY A 235 -17.57 12.14 -0.14
C GLY A 235 -18.37 13.40 0.19
N ILE A 236 -19.49 13.22 0.88
CA ILE A 236 -20.44 14.28 1.23
C ILE A 236 -20.03 15.02 2.51
N VAL A 237 -19.56 14.31 3.54
CA VAL A 237 -19.35 14.87 4.88
C VAL A 237 -17.94 15.46 5.04
N LEU A 238 -16.92 14.82 4.47
CA LEU A 238 -15.52 15.23 4.68
C LEU A 238 -15.10 16.27 3.63
N ARG A 239 -14.86 17.50 4.07
CA ARG A 239 -14.44 18.63 3.22
C ARG A 239 -15.35 18.87 2.00
N PRO A 240 -16.66 19.07 2.18
CA PRO A 240 -17.57 19.37 1.06
C PRO A 240 -17.15 20.65 0.31
N GLU A 241 -16.53 21.61 0.99
CA GLU A 241 -16.02 22.85 0.41
C GLU A 241 -14.87 22.65 -0.60
N ALA A 242 -14.23 21.48 -0.59
CA ALA A 242 -13.15 21.12 -1.51
C ALA A 242 -13.64 20.39 -2.77
N LEU A 243 -14.95 20.17 -2.92
CA LEU A 243 -15.52 19.55 -4.12
C LEU A 243 -15.44 20.52 -5.31
N PRO A 244 -14.86 20.11 -6.45
CA PRO A 244 -14.78 20.96 -7.63
C PRO A 244 -16.10 20.95 -8.40
N GLY A 245 -16.18 21.80 -9.43
CA GLY A 245 -17.25 21.73 -10.43
C GLY A 245 -17.23 20.43 -11.23
N ILE A 246 -18.19 20.29 -12.14
CA ILE A 246 -18.43 19.04 -12.90
C ILE A 246 -17.21 18.63 -13.74
N GLY A 247 -16.48 19.57 -14.33
CA GLY A 247 -15.35 19.29 -15.23
C GLY A 247 -14.25 18.42 -14.57
N PRO A 248 -13.62 18.85 -13.46
CA PRO A 248 -12.61 18.06 -12.76
C PRO A 248 -13.14 16.72 -12.23
N GLN A 249 -14.41 16.64 -11.85
CA GLN A 249 -15.04 15.37 -11.46
C GLN A 249 -15.11 14.40 -12.64
N LEU A 250 -15.58 14.84 -13.81
CA LEU A 250 -15.62 14.04 -15.03
C LEU A 250 -14.22 13.55 -15.44
N LEU A 251 -13.19 14.38 -15.26
CA LEU A 251 -11.82 14.00 -15.53
C LEU A 251 -11.35 12.86 -14.60
N ILE A 252 -11.60 12.96 -13.29
CA ILE A 252 -11.27 11.87 -12.35
C ILE A 252 -12.07 10.60 -12.66
N LEU A 253 -13.37 10.72 -13.01
CA LEU A 253 -14.18 9.57 -13.41
C LEU A 253 -13.65 8.90 -14.68
N LEU A 254 -13.20 9.68 -15.65
CA LEU A 254 -12.54 9.16 -16.85
C LEU A 254 -11.25 8.42 -16.48
N ILE A 255 -10.42 8.97 -15.59
CA ILE A 255 -9.21 8.31 -15.10
C ILE A 255 -9.57 6.98 -14.42
N TYR A 256 -10.58 6.95 -13.54
CA TYR A 256 -11.08 5.71 -12.96
C TYR A 256 -11.50 4.69 -14.02
N ALA A 257 -12.29 5.10 -15.01
CA ALA A 257 -12.77 4.22 -16.08
C ALA A 257 -11.59 3.62 -16.87
N VAL A 258 -10.59 4.42 -17.22
CA VAL A 258 -9.37 3.94 -17.89
C VAL A 258 -8.61 2.98 -17.00
N MET A 259 -8.42 3.28 -15.71
CA MET A 259 -7.70 2.40 -14.78
C MET A 259 -8.42 1.07 -14.57
N PHE A 260 -9.75 1.06 -14.42
CA PHE A 260 -10.54 -0.18 -14.34
C PHE A 260 -10.45 -0.99 -15.64
N ALA A 261 -10.49 -0.35 -16.81
CA ALA A 261 -10.32 -1.03 -18.09
C ALA A 261 -8.93 -1.67 -18.21
N LEU A 262 -7.86 -0.93 -17.87
CA LEU A 262 -6.49 -1.47 -17.86
C LEU A 262 -6.34 -2.62 -16.86
N LEU A 263 -6.91 -2.49 -15.66
CA LEU A 263 -6.88 -3.56 -14.65
C LEU A 263 -7.60 -4.81 -15.18
N TYR A 264 -8.78 -4.66 -15.79
CA TYR A 264 -9.52 -5.78 -16.38
C TYR A 264 -8.71 -6.51 -17.45
N LEU A 265 -8.08 -5.76 -18.37
CA LEU A 265 -7.21 -6.32 -19.41
C LEU A 265 -5.99 -7.04 -18.79
N SER A 266 -5.34 -6.41 -17.81
CA SER A 266 -4.20 -6.98 -17.08
C SER A 266 -4.58 -8.28 -16.35
N LEU A 267 -5.74 -8.32 -15.68
CA LEU A 267 -6.26 -9.52 -15.01
C LEU A 267 -6.50 -10.65 -16.01
N LYS A 268 -7.16 -10.37 -17.13
CA LYS A 268 -7.40 -11.36 -18.20
C LYS A 268 -6.09 -11.91 -18.77
N LYS A 269 -5.10 -11.05 -18.99
CA LYS A 269 -3.77 -11.44 -19.48
C LYS A 269 -3.02 -12.29 -18.46
N SER A 270 -3.04 -11.89 -17.19
CA SER A 270 -2.29 -12.53 -16.10
C SER A 270 -2.64 -14.01 -15.91
N LYS A 271 -3.88 -14.42 -16.22
CA LYS A 271 -4.30 -15.83 -16.15
C LYS A 271 -3.53 -16.73 -17.12
N LYS A 272 -3.13 -16.20 -18.28
CA LYS A 272 -2.47 -16.94 -19.36
C LYS A 272 -0.95 -17.02 -19.20
N ILE A 273 -0.37 -16.17 -18.36
CA ILE A 273 1.07 -16.11 -18.16
C ILE A 273 1.45 -17.13 -17.09
N GLU A 274 2.33 -18.06 -17.42
CA GLU A 274 2.89 -18.98 -16.44
C GLU A 274 3.82 -18.23 -15.47
N PRO A 275 3.74 -18.51 -14.16
CA PRO A 275 4.67 -17.91 -13.21
C PRO A 275 6.09 -18.37 -13.52
N VAL A 276 7.06 -17.46 -13.35
CA VAL A 276 8.47 -17.82 -13.43
C VAL A 276 8.76 -18.88 -12.35
N LYS A 277 9.40 -19.98 -12.73
CA LYS A 277 9.88 -21.00 -11.78
C LYS A 277 11.05 -20.42 -10.99
N THR A 278 10.78 -19.71 -9.90
CA THR A 278 11.79 -19.17 -8.99
C THR A 278 11.54 -19.58 -7.55
N VAL A 279 12.65 -19.70 -6.82
CA VAL A 279 12.71 -19.93 -5.37
C VAL A 279 12.21 -18.67 -4.66
N GLY A 280 11.48 -18.82 -3.56
CA GLY A 280 10.99 -17.68 -2.76
C GLY A 280 12.12 -16.82 -2.19
N LEU A 281 11.76 -15.75 -1.48
CA LEU A 281 12.75 -14.85 -0.86
C LEU A 281 13.75 -15.62 0.01
N PRO A 282 15.05 -15.29 -0.08
CA PRO A 282 16.10 -15.98 0.68
C PRO A 282 16.09 -15.64 2.18
N VAL A 283 15.33 -14.62 2.58
CA VAL A 283 15.16 -14.20 3.98
C VAL A 283 13.75 -14.58 4.44
N GLY A 284 13.67 -15.45 5.43
CA GLY A 284 12.41 -15.83 6.08
C GLY A 284 12.00 -14.85 7.18
N PHE A 285 10.83 -15.11 7.78
CA PHE A 285 10.35 -14.37 8.94
C PHE A 285 11.33 -14.44 10.13
N SER A 286 11.58 -13.30 10.78
CA SER A 286 12.42 -13.23 11.98
C SER A 286 11.96 -12.08 12.89
N TRP A 287 11.62 -12.41 14.14
CA TRP A 287 11.29 -11.43 15.18
C TRP A 287 12.42 -10.42 15.41
N LYS A 288 13.67 -10.92 15.43
CA LYS A 288 14.85 -10.08 15.58
C LYS A 288 14.98 -9.09 14.42
N LEU A 289 14.73 -9.54 13.19
CA LEU A 289 14.78 -8.66 12.03
C LEU A 289 13.71 -7.57 12.10
N LEU A 290 12.47 -7.92 12.45
CA LEU A 290 11.39 -6.93 12.61
C LEU A 290 11.70 -5.90 13.70
N ALA A 291 12.21 -6.34 14.85
CA ALA A 291 12.60 -5.45 15.93
C ALA A 291 13.73 -4.51 15.49
N VAL A 292 14.78 -5.04 14.82
CA VAL A 292 15.89 -4.23 14.30
C VAL A 292 15.38 -3.21 13.28
N LEU A 293 14.56 -3.61 12.30
CA LEU A 293 14.03 -2.69 11.31
C LEU A 293 13.18 -1.59 11.96
N THR A 294 12.34 -1.92 12.94
CA THR A 294 11.48 -0.97 13.65
C THR A 294 12.32 0.03 14.44
N VAL A 295 13.28 -0.43 15.23
CA VAL A 295 14.16 0.42 16.03
C VAL A 295 15.05 1.28 15.13
N SER A 296 15.67 0.70 14.10
CA SER A 296 16.49 1.45 13.15
C SER A 296 15.69 2.52 12.42
N PHE A 297 14.46 2.24 12.01
CA PHE A 297 13.58 3.24 11.38
C PHE A 297 13.25 4.39 12.33
N ALA A 298 12.87 4.08 13.57
CA ALA A 298 12.57 5.08 14.59
C ALA A 298 13.78 5.99 14.86
N LEU A 299 14.98 5.40 14.97
CA LEU A 299 16.22 6.13 15.18
C LEU A 299 16.59 7.02 13.99
N VAL A 300 16.55 6.49 12.76
CA VAL A 300 16.83 7.28 11.55
C VAL A 300 15.87 8.46 11.45
N SER A 301 14.58 8.24 11.70
CA SER A 301 13.57 9.31 11.65
C SER A 301 13.81 10.39 12.71
N ALA A 302 14.11 9.98 13.94
CA ALA A 302 14.46 10.93 15.01
C ALA A 302 15.74 11.72 14.68
N ILE A 303 16.79 11.06 14.19
CA ILE A 303 18.05 11.69 13.79
C ILE A 303 17.82 12.65 12.60
N GLY A 304 17.08 12.22 11.58
CA GLY A 304 16.77 13.04 10.41
C GLY A 304 16.01 14.33 10.77
N ASN A 305 15.18 14.27 11.83
CA ASN A 305 14.45 15.42 12.33
C ASN A 305 15.38 16.39 13.05
N VAL A 306 16.30 15.90 13.90
CA VAL A 306 17.34 16.70 14.57
C VAL A 306 18.28 17.37 13.56
N LEU A 307 18.66 16.66 12.51
CA LEU A 307 19.59 17.17 11.49
C LEU A 307 18.92 18.09 10.44
N HIS A 308 17.59 18.25 10.49
CA HIS A 308 16.81 19.05 9.54
C HIS A 308 17.01 18.67 8.05
N ILE A 309 17.41 17.43 7.77
CA ILE A 309 17.62 16.91 6.41
C ILE A 309 16.35 16.35 5.75
N GLY A 310 15.24 16.34 6.50
CA GLY A 310 13.95 15.83 6.03
C GLY A 310 13.43 16.57 4.79
N LEU A 311 13.56 17.90 4.74
CA LEU A 311 13.04 18.69 3.61
C LEU A 311 13.73 18.31 2.28
N ILE A 312 15.05 18.15 2.29
CA ILE A 312 15.80 17.74 1.08
C ILE A 312 15.36 16.33 0.68
N SER A 313 15.20 15.45 1.67
CA SER A 313 14.81 14.05 1.44
C SER A 313 13.41 13.96 0.83
N ILE A 314 12.43 14.73 1.33
CA ILE A 314 11.07 14.73 0.78
C ILE A 314 11.02 15.34 -0.62
N LEU A 315 11.76 16.43 -0.90
CA LEU A 315 11.80 17.00 -2.26
C LEU A 315 12.39 16.03 -3.29
N LEU A 316 13.50 15.36 -2.94
CA LEU A 316 14.08 14.32 -3.78
C LEU A 316 13.12 13.15 -3.96
N ALA A 317 12.43 12.75 -2.88
CA ALA A 317 11.46 11.68 -2.91
C ALA A 317 10.28 12.00 -3.84
N TRP A 318 9.69 13.19 -3.75
CA TRP A 318 8.59 13.62 -4.63
C TRP A 318 8.99 13.60 -6.11
N LEU A 319 10.18 14.06 -6.46
CA LEU A 319 10.69 13.99 -7.82
C LEU A 319 10.82 12.54 -8.31
N LEU A 320 11.48 11.68 -7.50
CA LEU A 320 11.70 10.28 -7.85
C LEU A 320 10.38 9.50 -7.94
N TRP A 321 9.44 9.72 -7.02
CA TRP A 321 8.14 9.06 -6.98
C TRP A 321 7.25 9.51 -8.14
N GLY A 322 7.23 10.80 -8.47
CA GLY A 322 6.48 11.31 -9.62
C GLY A 322 6.97 10.69 -10.92
N ILE A 323 8.29 10.69 -11.15
CA ILE A 323 8.91 10.09 -12.34
C ILE A 323 8.62 8.57 -12.40
N THR A 324 8.90 7.85 -11.31
CA THR A 324 8.74 6.40 -11.30
C THR A 324 7.27 5.97 -11.33
N GLY A 325 6.34 6.76 -10.79
CA GLY A 325 4.89 6.55 -10.88
C GLY A 325 4.39 6.64 -12.31
N ILE A 326 4.84 7.66 -13.06
CA ILE A 326 4.54 7.81 -14.49
C ILE A 326 5.13 6.66 -15.30
N ILE A 327 6.40 6.30 -15.06
CA ILE A 327 7.04 5.15 -15.74
C ILE A 327 6.26 3.86 -15.48
N MET A 328 5.89 3.59 -14.22
CA MET A 328 5.14 2.39 -13.86
C MET A 328 3.75 2.36 -14.47
N MET A 329 3.09 3.51 -14.62
CA MET A 329 1.83 3.62 -15.35
C MET A 329 2.00 3.26 -16.82
N ILE A 330 3.00 3.83 -17.50
CA ILE A 330 3.28 3.55 -18.91
C ILE A 330 3.60 2.06 -19.11
N LEU A 331 4.44 1.48 -18.25
CA LEU A 331 4.78 0.06 -18.31
C LEU A 331 3.56 -0.84 -18.06
N SER A 332 2.71 -0.49 -17.08
CA SER A 332 1.51 -1.26 -16.76
C SER A 332 0.46 -1.19 -17.88
N ALA A 333 0.27 -0.02 -18.49
CA ALA A 333 -0.61 0.15 -19.64
C ALA A 333 -0.10 -0.64 -20.85
N ARG A 334 1.20 -0.58 -21.14
CA ARG A 334 1.84 -1.38 -22.20
C ARG A 334 1.69 -2.88 -21.94
N ASP A 335 1.89 -3.35 -20.70
CA ASP A 335 1.69 -4.76 -20.35
C ASP A 335 0.23 -5.18 -20.51
N ALA A 336 -0.74 -4.35 -20.10
CA ALA A 336 -2.16 -4.66 -20.19
C ALA A 336 -2.67 -4.73 -21.64
N ILE A 337 -2.21 -3.84 -22.51
CA ILE A 337 -2.64 -3.75 -23.92
C ILE A 337 -1.83 -4.68 -24.83
N GLY A 338 -0.55 -4.91 -24.51
CA GLY A 338 0.35 -5.73 -25.32
C GLY A 338 -0.12 -7.18 -25.43
N ARG A 339 0.06 -7.79 -26.59
CA ARG A 339 -0.27 -9.21 -26.82
C ARG A 339 0.54 -10.11 -25.88
N VAL A 340 0.00 -11.30 -25.59
CA VAL A 340 0.76 -12.36 -24.92
C VAL A 340 1.76 -12.88 -25.94
N SER A 341 3.02 -12.51 -25.78
CA SER A 341 4.14 -13.04 -26.55
C SER A 341 4.54 -14.41 -26.04
#